data_AF-A0A239LLG1-F1
#
_entry.id   AF-A0A239LLG1-F1
#
_cell.length_a   1.000
_cell.length_b   1.000
_cell.length_c   1.000
_cell.angle_alpha   90.00
_cell.angle_beta   90.00
_cell.angle_gamma   90.00
#
_symmetry.space_group_name_H-M   'P 1'
#
loop_
_entity.id
_entity.type
_entity.pdbx_description
1 polymer ?
#
loop_
_entity_poly.entity_id
_entity_poly.type
_entity_poly.pdbx_seq_one_letter_code
_entity_poly.pdbx_strand_id
1 'polypeptide(L)'
;MNTLPELPIDRKLLDEVVIFYQENLGFGKRDFETLNFATRINQDLGVDGDDSNDLVPPFFQHFQVDITEYDCLRYFHPEGFGPFFHRRPKDKERRGSRAFTFGMLYQAALTKKWCQAVFESAQWRSERLYERTEELPVKGFVIRR
;
A
#
# COMPACT_ATOMS: atom_id res chain seq x y z
N MET A 1 -4.51 -6.91 -21.80
CA MET A 1 -4.86 -6.11 -20.62
C MET A 1 -5.10 -7.11 -19.50
N ASN A 2 -4.22 -7.15 -18.50
CA ASN A 2 -4.38 -8.08 -17.38
C ASN A 2 -5.41 -7.50 -16.43
N THR A 3 -6.69 -7.75 -16.72
CA THR A 3 -7.72 -7.70 -15.69
C THR A 3 -7.27 -8.70 -14.63
N LEU A 4 -6.87 -8.19 -13.46
CA LEU A 4 -6.73 -9.06 -12.29
C LEU A 4 -8.03 -9.86 -12.21
N PRO A 5 -7.95 -11.19 -12.03
CA PRO A 5 -9.15 -11.99 -11.92
C PRO A 5 -10.06 -11.35 -10.86
N GLU A 6 -11.38 -11.44 -11.06
CA GLU A 6 -12.38 -11.17 -10.02
C GLU A 6 -12.16 -12.16 -8.87
N LEU A 7 -11.01 -12.06 -8.20
CA LEU A 7 -10.69 -12.87 -7.05
C LEU A 7 -11.67 -12.43 -5.99
N PRO A 8 -12.46 -13.37 -5.45
CA PRO A 8 -13.36 -13.03 -4.37
C PRO A 8 -12.54 -12.35 -3.29
N ILE A 9 -12.92 -11.13 -2.93
CA ILE A 9 -12.24 -10.39 -1.88
C ILE A 9 -12.35 -11.26 -0.62
N ASP A 10 -11.22 -11.71 -0.09
CA ASP A 10 -11.19 -12.39 1.18
C ASP A 10 -11.32 -11.32 2.25
N ARG A 11 -12.51 -11.26 2.87
CA ARG A 11 -12.85 -10.20 3.83
C ARG A 11 -12.00 -10.34 5.09
N LYS A 12 -11.66 -11.56 5.49
CA LYS A 12 -10.79 -11.76 6.67
C LYS A 12 -9.39 -11.24 6.42
N LEU A 13 -8.82 -11.56 5.24
CA LEU A 13 -7.50 -11.05 4.86
C LEU A 13 -7.52 -9.54 4.68
N LEU A 14 -8.55 -9.00 4.02
CA LEU A 14 -8.73 -7.57 3.85
C LEU A 14 -8.74 -6.87 5.22
N ASP A 15 -9.55 -7.38 6.15
CA ASP A 15 -9.68 -6.82 7.48
C ASP A 15 -8.37 -6.87 8.25
N GLU A 16 -7.62 -7.96 8.15
CA GLU A 16 -6.30 -8.11 8.75
C GLU A 16 -5.30 -7.10 8.17
N VAL A 17 -5.28 -6.91 6.85
CA VAL A 17 -4.45 -5.89 6.20
C VAL A 17 -4.84 -4.51 6.70
N VAL A 18 -6.13 -4.19 6.78
CA VAL A 18 -6.60 -2.87 7.24
C VAL A 18 -6.23 -2.61 8.70
N ILE A 19 -6.36 -3.62 9.57
CA ILE A 19 -5.91 -3.52 10.98
C ILE A 19 -4.41 -3.26 11.02
N PHE A 20 -3.61 -4.05 10.29
CA PHE A 20 -2.16 -3.87 10.24
C PHE A 20 -1.78 -2.45 9.81
N TYR A 21 -2.43 -1.93 8.77
CA TYR A 21 -2.23 -0.57 8.28
C TYR A 21 -2.58 0.48 9.34
N GLN A 22 -3.71 0.32 10.02
CA GLN A 22 -4.14 1.22 11.07
C GLN A 22 -3.19 1.24 12.27
N GLU A 23 -2.65 0.08 12.66
CA GLU A 23 -1.71 -0.04 13.79
C GLU A 23 -0.35 0.58 13.48
N ASN A 24 0.14 0.47 12.24
CA ASN A 24 1.47 0.96 11.87
C ASN A 24 1.49 2.42 11.36
N LEU A 25 0.43 2.88 10.70
CA LEU A 25 0.36 4.24 10.12
C LEU A 25 -0.61 5.18 10.84
N GLY A 26 -1.51 4.66 11.68
CA GLY A 26 -2.47 5.49 12.40
C GLY A 26 -3.51 6.16 11.50
N PHE A 27 -4.14 5.40 10.59
CA PHE A 27 -5.16 5.91 9.67
C PHE A 27 -6.21 6.78 10.37
N GLY A 28 -6.53 7.93 9.76
CA GLY A 28 -7.59 8.81 10.19
C GLY A 28 -8.96 8.34 9.70
N LYS A 29 -10.02 8.93 10.26
CA LYS A 29 -11.43 8.67 9.85
C LYS A 29 -11.64 8.79 8.34
N ARG A 30 -11.05 9.82 7.73
CA ARG A 30 -11.20 10.10 6.30
C ARG A 30 -10.53 9.06 5.41
N ASP A 31 -9.41 8.49 5.86
CA ASP A 31 -8.66 7.51 5.06
C ASP A 31 -9.50 6.26 4.86
N PHE A 32 -10.21 5.79 5.90
CA PHE A 32 -11.17 4.69 5.80
C PHE A 32 -12.35 4.98 4.88
N GLU A 33 -12.90 6.20 4.91
CA GLU A 33 -14.04 6.58 4.06
C GLU A 33 -13.69 6.59 2.57
N THR A 34 -12.43 6.89 2.23
CA THR A 34 -11.94 6.92 0.85
C THR A 34 -11.12 5.69 0.46
N LEU A 35 -10.94 4.73 1.36
CA LEU A 35 -10.08 3.58 1.14
C LEU A 35 -10.62 2.70 0.01
N ASN A 36 -9.78 2.51 -1.00
CA ASN A 36 -10.04 1.65 -2.14
C ASN A 36 -8.73 0.96 -2.57
N PHE A 37 -8.81 -0.07 -3.42
CA PHE A 37 -7.60 -0.77 -3.87
C PHE A 37 -6.67 0.12 -4.71
N ALA A 38 -7.19 1.19 -5.31
CA ALA A 38 -6.40 2.16 -6.07
C ALA A 38 -5.79 3.27 -5.20
N THR A 39 -6.13 3.35 -3.91
CA THR A 39 -5.55 4.31 -2.95
C THR A 39 -4.04 4.15 -2.95
N ARG A 40 -3.33 5.24 -3.25
CA ARG A 40 -1.87 5.30 -3.35
C ARG A 40 -1.32 5.66 -1.99
N ILE A 41 -0.73 4.70 -1.29
CA ILE A 41 -0.20 4.90 0.05
C ILE A 41 0.91 5.95 0.07
N ASN A 42 1.78 5.94 -0.93
CA ASN A 42 2.87 6.91 -1.03
C ASN A 42 2.45 8.32 -1.48
N GLN A 43 1.33 8.46 -2.21
CA GLN A 43 0.92 9.75 -2.79
C GLN A 43 -0.31 10.35 -2.11
N ASP A 44 -1.32 9.53 -1.82
CA ASP A 44 -2.59 9.95 -1.23
C ASP A 44 -2.50 10.01 0.31
N LEU A 45 -1.77 9.07 0.92
CA LEU A 45 -1.59 9.01 2.38
C LEU A 45 -0.26 9.63 2.85
N GLY A 46 0.63 9.98 1.92
CA GLY A 46 1.91 10.63 2.22
C GLY A 46 2.94 9.75 2.90
N VAL A 47 2.79 8.42 2.87
CA VAL A 47 3.75 7.48 3.44
C VAL A 47 4.99 7.40 2.55
N ASP A 48 6.10 7.99 3.00
CA ASP A 48 7.36 7.96 2.27
C ASP A 48 8.55 7.93 3.24
N GLY A 49 9.77 7.73 2.74
CA GLY A 49 10.97 7.80 3.58
C GLY A 49 10.93 6.80 4.74
N ASP A 50 11.09 7.31 5.97
CA ASP A 50 11.10 6.49 7.18
C ASP A 50 9.76 5.80 7.44
N ASP A 51 8.62 6.44 7.15
CA ASP A 51 7.29 5.83 7.34
C ASP A 51 7.12 4.56 6.47
N SER A 52 7.77 4.53 5.30
CA SER A 52 7.76 3.35 4.44
C SER A 52 8.57 2.18 5.03
N ASN A 53 9.64 2.47 5.77
CA ASN A 53 10.47 1.46 6.44
C ASN A 53 9.77 0.89 7.68
N ASP A 54 8.90 1.66 8.33
CA ASP A 54 8.10 1.21 9.46
C ASP A 54 6.87 0.40 9.03
N LEU A 55 6.40 0.59 7.80
CA LEU A 55 5.24 -0.13 7.27
C LEU A 55 5.63 -1.39 6.49
N VAL A 56 6.48 -1.25 5.47
CA VAL A 56 6.58 -2.23 4.38
C VAL A 56 7.37 -3.49 4.77
N PRO A 57 8.58 -3.39 5.38
CA PRO A 57 9.28 -4.56 5.88
C PRO A 57 8.48 -5.33 6.95
N PRO A 58 7.87 -4.69 7.98
CA PRO A 58 7.02 -5.40 8.94
C PRO A 58 5.81 -6.05 8.27
N PHE A 59 5.21 -5.41 7.27
CA PHE A 59 4.11 -6.01 6.49
C PHE A 59 4.54 -7.30 5.79
N PHE A 60 5.66 -7.26 5.07
CA PHE A 60 6.14 -8.44 4.36
C PHE A 60 6.52 -9.58 5.30
N GLN A 61 7.06 -9.26 6.47
CA GLN A 61 7.33 -10.26 7.50
C GLN A 61 6.04 -10.84 8.10
N HIS A 62 5.07 -10.00 8.48
CA HIS A 62 3.79 -10.42 9.06
C HIS A 62 3.01 -11.33 8.11
N PHE A 63 2.91 -10.93 6.85
CA PHE A 63 2.19 -11.68 5.83
C PHE A 63 3.05 -12.74 5.14
N GLN A 64 4.32 -12.92 5.49
CA GLN A 64 5.25 -13.88 4.88
C GLN A 64 5.32 -13.76 3.35
N VAL A 65 5.44 -12.53 2.87
CA VAL A 65 5.51 -12.23 1.43
C VAL A 65 6.93 -12.46 0.92
N ASP A 66 7.07 -13.18 -0.19
CA ASP A 66 8.32 -13.26 -0.93
C ASP A 66 8.63 -11.91 -1.61
N ILE A 67 9.69 -11.26 -1.14
CA ILE A 67 10.15 -9.93 -1.56
C ILE A 67 11.26 -9.98 -2.61
N THR A 68 11.54 -11.13 -3.22
CA THR A 68 12.64 -11.27 -4.20
C THR A 68 12.54 -10.29 -5.37
N GLU A 69 11.32 -9.93 -5.78
CA GLU A 69 11.05 -8.95 -6.86
C GLU A 69 10.74 -7.54 -6.35
N TYR A 70 10.84 -7.28 -5.05
CA TYR A 70 10.51 -5.99 -4.45
C TYR A 70 11.71 -5.02 -4.50
N ASP A 71 11.47 -3.82 -5.01
CA ASP A 71 12.43 -2.71 -5.03
C ASP A 71 11.83 -1.48 -4.35
N CYS A 72 12.31 -1.16 -3.15
CA CYS A 72 11.82 -0.02 -2.37
C CYS A 72 12.06 1.33 -3.06
N LEU A 73 13.20 1.49 -3.75
CA LEU A 73 13.57 2.75 -4.41
C LEU A 73 12.64 3.10 -5.57
N ARG A 74 11.86 2.13 -6.05
CA ARG A 74 10.89 2.32 -7.11
C ARG A 74 9.63 3.04 -6.64
N TYR A 75 9.26 2.83 -5.38
CA TYR A 75 8.01 3.28 -4.78
C TYR A 75 8.18 4.42 -3.79
N PHE A 76 9.33 4.46 -3.10
CA PHE A 76 9.60 5.41 -2.03
C PHE A 76 10.88 6.19 -2.34
N HIS A 77 10.93 7.42 -1.87
CA HIS A 77 12.15 8.22 -1.85
C HIS A 77 12.95 7.85 -0.60
N PRO A 78 14.24 7.50 -0.74
CA PRO A 78 15.08 7.32 0.43
C PRO A 78 15.32 8.68 1.08
N GLU A 79 14.61 8.98 2.16
CA GLU A 79 14.96 10.06 3.05
C GLU A 79 16.20 9.65 3.87
N GLY A 80 17.11 10.60 4.15
CA GLY A 80 18.27 10.37 5.03
C GLY A 80 19.67 10.32 4.40
N PHE A 81 19.83 10.38 3.07
CA PHE A 81 21.16 10.53 2.49
C PHE A 81 21.44 12.00 2.13
N GLY A 82 22.32 12.63 2.91
CA GLY A 82 22.66 14.06 2.86
C GLY A 82 23.03 14.60 1.46
N PRO A 83 23.34 15.91 1.34
CA PRO A 83 23.41 16.65 0.07
C PRO A 83 24.40 16.12 -1.00
N PHE A 84 25.19 15.10 -0.68
CA PHE A 84 26.20 14.48 -1.53
C PHE A 84 25.75 13.21 -2.28
N PHE A 85 24.56 12.65 -2.01
CA PHE A 85 24.03 11.49 -2.74
C PHE A 85 23.34 11.82 -4.07
N HIS A 86 23.31 13.10 -4.45
CA HIS A 86 22.68 13.57 -5.69
C HIS A 86 23.66 13.63 -6.85
N ARG A 87 24.22 12.49 -7.28
CA ARG A 87 25.21 12.49 -8.38
C ARG A 87 24.65 12.19 -9.77
N ARG A 88 23.36 11.84 -9.93
CA ARG A 88 22.76 11.60 -11.24
C ARG A 88 21.32 12.13 -11.35
N PRO A 89 21.03 13.08 -12.26
CA PRO A 89 19.68 13.60 -12.50
C PRO A 89 18.68 12.51 -12.89
N LYS A 90 19.11 11.50 -13.67
CA LYS A 90 18.26 10.39 -14.12
C LYS A 90 17.82 9.44 -13.00
N ASP A 91 18.54 9.42 -11.89
CA ASP A 91 18.20 8.61 -10.72
C ASP A 91 17.24 9.36 -9.77
N LYS A 92 17.10 10.69 -9.91
CA LYS A 92 16.06 11.46 -9.21
C LYS A 92 14.67 11.27 -9.84
N GLU A 93 14.59 11.16 -11.17
CA GLU A 93 13.31 10.95 -11.87
C GLU A 93 12.67 9.57 -11.65
N ARG A 94 13.46 8.56 -11.24
CA ARG A 94 12.99 7.19 -11.06
C ARG A 94 12.50 6.88 -9.65
N ARG A 95 12.98 7.61 -8.64
CA ARG A 95 12.67 7.38 -7.22
C ARG A 95 11.27 7.85 -6.89
N GLY A 96 10.51 7.06 -6.14
CA GLY A 96 9.13 7.36 -5.74
C GLY A 96 8.16 7.69 -6.88
N SER A 97 8.54 7.38 -8.13
CA SER A 97 7.78 7.77 -9.33
C SER A 97 6.57 6.87 -9.55
N ARG A 98 6.57 5.66 -8.96
CA ARG A 98 5.49 4.68 -9.11
C ARG A 98 4.55 4.76 -7.91
N ALA A 99 3.25 4.65 -8.19
CA ALA A 99 2.25 4.56 -7.15
C ALA A 99 2.38 3.20 -6.43
N PHE A 100 2.46 3.25 -5.10
CA PHE A 100 2.38 2.09 -4.23
C PHE A 100 0.96 2.02 -3.68
N THR A 101 0.12 1.14 -4.22
CA THR A 101 -1.31 1.13 -3.88
C THR A 101 -1.67 0.07 -2.86
N PHE A 102 -2.74 0.30 -2.11
CA PHE A 102 -3.30 -0.67 -1.16
C PHE A 102 -3.57 -2.04 -1.81
N GLY A 103 -4.05 -2.03 -3.06
CA GLY A 103 -4.27 -3.26 -3.84
C GLY A 103 -3.02 -4.12 -4.03
N MET A 104 -1.84 -3.50 -4.20
CA MET A 104 -0.58 -4.25 -4.35
C MET A 104 -0.29 -5.07 -3.09
N LEU A 105 -0.55 -4.51 -1.92
CA LEU A 105 -0.27 -5.16 -0.63
C LEU A 105 -1.29 -6.24 -0.32
N TYR A 106 -2.58 -5.95 -0.51
CA TYR A 106 -3.62 -6.95 -0.36
C TYR A 106 -3.32 -8.16 -1.26
N GLN A 107 -2.96 -7.91 -2.52
CA GLN A 107 -2.64 -8.99 -3.45
C GLN A 107 -1.35 -9.71 -3.06
N ALA A 108 -0.31 -8.99 -2.62
CA ALA A 108 0.92 -9.60 -2.14
C ALA A 108 0.69 -10.48 -0.90
N ALA A 109 -0.18 -10.06 0.02
CA ALA A 109 -0.57 -10.84 1.19
C ALA A 109 -1.39 -12.08 0.82
N LEU A 110 -2.23 -11.97 -0.21
CA LEU A 110 -3.04 -13.07 -0.74
C LEU A 110 -2.18 -14.12 -1.46
N THR A 111 -1.26 -13.67 -2.33
CA THR A 111 -0.39 -14.56 -3.12
C THR A 111 0.88 -14.95 -2.39
N LYS A 112 1.15 -14.35 -1.22
CA LYS A 112 2.40 -14.50 -0.45
C LYS A 112 3.66 -14.20 -1.28
N LYS A 113 3.52 -13.36 -2.31
CA LYS A 113 4.59 -13.03 -3.25
C LYS A 113 4.40 -11.63 -3.82
N TRP A 114 5.49 -10.87 -3.86
CA TRP A 114 5.54 -9.59 -4.58
C TRP A 114 5.73 -9.81 -6.08
N CYS A 115 4.82 -9.31 -6.91
CA CYS A 115 4.87 -9.43 -8.37
C CYS A 115 4.85 -8.03 -9.02
N GLN A 116 6.03 -7.40 -9.13
CA GLN A 116 6.16 -6.00 -9.56
C GLN A 116 5.47 -5.71 -10.91
N ALA A 117 5.74 -6.53 -11.93
CA ALA A 117 5.20 -6.33 -13.27
C ALA A 117 3.66 -6.46 -13.33
N VAL A 118 3.10 -7.36 -12.53
CA VAL A 118 1.65 -7.57 -12.45
C VAL A 118 1.00 -6.37 -11.76
N PHE A 119 1.54 -5.94 -10.62
CA PHE A 119 0.96 -4.87 -9.83
C PHE A 119 1.00 -3.51 -10.53
N GLU A 120 2.05 -3.23 -11.30
CA GLU A 120 2.16 -1.97 -12.05
C GLU A 120 1.31 -1.93 -13.32
N SER A 121 0.96 -3.09 -13.88
CA SER A 121 0.06 -3.20 -15.03
C SER A 121 -1.40 -3.44 -14.63
N ALA A 122 -1.66 -3.68 -13.34
CA ALA A 122 -2.99 -3.93 -12.82
C ALA A 122 -3.82 -2.65 -12.79
N GLN A 123 -5.09 -2.80 -13.16
CA GLN A 123 -6.09 -1.77 -12.95
C GLN A 123 -6.77 -2.03 -11.60
N TRP A 124 -6.42 -1.23 -10.60
CA TRP A 124 -6.99 -1.34 -9.25
C TRP A 124 -8.41 -0.73 -9.21
N ARG A 125 -9.30 -1.37 -8.44
CA ARG A 125 -10.68 -0.86 -8.26
C ARG A 125 -10.66 0.39 -7.37
N SER A 126 -11.34 1.43 -7.83
CA SER A 126 -11.55 2.68 -7.09
C SER A 126 -12.85 2.69 -6.27
N GLU A 127 -13.54 1.56 -6.18
CA GLU A 127 -14.71 1.40 -5.32
C GLU A 127 -14.28 1.35 -3.86
N ARG A 128 -15.08 1.95 -2.98
CA ARG A 128 -14.82 1.93 -1.54
C ARG A 128 -14.88 0.50 -1.02
N LEU A 129 -13.93 0.16 -0.16
CA LEU A 129 -13.89 -1.15 0.49
C LEU A 129 -14.96 -1.28 1.58
N TYR A 130 -15.32 -0.15 2.19
CA TYR A 130 -16.29 -0.07 3.29
C TYR A 130 -17.28 1.05 3.00
N GLU A 131 -18.57 0.73 3.00
CA GLU A 131 -19.64 1.74 2.86
C GLU A 131 -20.20 2.13 4.23
N ARG A 132 -19.97 1.30 5.25
CA ARG A 132 -20.52 1.49 6.60
C ARG A 132 -19.46 1.31 7.68
N THR A 133 -19.60 2.08 8.75
CA THR A 133 -18.75 1.96 9.95
C THR A 133 -18.78 0.56 10.55
N GLU A 134 -19.93 -0.11 10.47
CA GLU A 134 -20.15 -1.47 11.01
C GLU A 134 -19.28 -2.53 10.32
N GLU A 135 -18.83 -2.25 9.10
CA GLU A 135 -18.00 -3.14 8.29
C GLU A 135 -16.50 -2.92 8.60
N LEU A 136 -16.15 -1.83 9.29
CA LEU A 136 -14.75 -1.53 9.60
C LEU A 136 -14.22 -2.49 10.66
N PRO A 137 -13.06 -3.12 10.42
CA PRO A 137 -12.43 -4.03 11.37
C PRO A 137 -11.75 -3.29 12.55
N VAL A 138 -11.67 -1.96 12.46
CA VAL A 138 -11.00 -1.08 13.43
C VAL A 138 -12.01 -0.40 14.36
N LYS A 139 -11.77 -0.43 15.68
CA LYS A 139 -12.67 0.17 16.68
C LYS A 139 -12.45 1.69 16.78
N GLY A 140 -13.53 2.46 16.90
CA GLY A 140 -13.48 3.89 17.25
C GLY A 140 -13.58 4.89 16.09
N PHE A 141 -13.65 4.40 14.85
CA PHE A 141 -13.94 5.22 13.66
C PHE A 141 -15.45 5.31 13.43
N VAL A 142 -15.93 6.43 12.87
CA VAL A 142 -17.34 6.65 12.48
C VAL A 142 -17.33 7.33 11.11
N ILE A 143 -17.90 6.66 10.11
CA ILE A 143 -18.09 7.18 8.75
C ILE A 143 -19.16 8.27 8.80
N ARG A 144 -18.84 9.46 8.27
CA ARG A 144 -19.81 10.56 8.11
C ARG A 144 -20.75 10.23 6.95
N ARG A 145 -22.04 10.14 7.26
CA ARG A 145 -23.12 9.95 6.29
C ARG A 145 -23.50 11.25 5.61
#